data_AF-A0A367LUV9-F1
#
_entry.id   AF-A0A367LUV9-F1
#
_cell.length_a   1.000
_cell.length_b   1.000
_cell.length_c   1.000
_cell.angle_alpha   90.00
_cell.angle_beta   90.00
_cell.angle_gamma   90.00
#
_symmetry.space_group_name_H-M   'P 1'
#
loop_
_entity.id
_entity.type
_entity.pdbx_description
1 polymer ?
#
loop_
_entity_poly.entity_id
_entity_poly.type
_entity_poly.pdbx_seq_one_letter_code
_entity_poly.pdbx_strand_id
1 'polypeptide(L)'
;DAARAISCGEGRLYLAGGAESMSRAPFVMAKAESAFSRTLEVFDSTIGARFANPRLVERYGNDSMPETGDTVARAFGIAREDADRFAASSQARYQAALE
;
A
#
# COMPACT_ATOMS: atom_id res chain seq x y z
N ASP A 1 -4.81 -3.50 -17.88
CA ASP A 1 -5.65 -3.39 -19.10
C ASP A 1 -5.05 -4.05 -20.34
N ALA A 2 -3.71 -4.13 -20.48
CA ALA A 2 -3.05 -4.76 -21.63
C ALA A 2 -3.64 -6.12 -22.06
N ALA A 3 -3.89 -7.03 -21.10
CA ALA A 3 -4.48 -8.35 -21.38
C ALA A 3 -5.93 -8.27 -21.92
N ARG A 4 -6.74 -7.31 -21.45
CA ARG A 4 -8.09 -7.08 -21.98
C ARG A 4 -8.03 -6.50 -23.39
N ALA A 5 -7.24 -5.45 -23.59
CA ALA A 5 -7.11 -4.75 -24.86
C ALA A 5 -6.62 -5.69 -25.99
N ILE A 6 -5.63 -6.56 -25.72
CA ILE A 6 -5.18 -7.54 -26.70
C ILE A 6 -6.24 -8.62 -26.97
N SER A 7 -7.00 -9.04 -25.96
CA SER A 7 -8.09 -10.03 -26.12
C SER A 7 -9.25 -9.47 -26.95
N CYS A 8 -9.52 -8.17 -26.86
CA CYS A 8 -10.52 -7.47 -27.65
C CYS A 8 -10.03 -7.10 -29.08
N GLY A 9 -8.78 -7.42 -29.43
CA GLY A 9 -8.21 -7.06 -30.73
C GLY A 9 -7.98 -5.55 -30.92
N GLU A 10 -7.92 -4.78 -29.83
CA GLU A 10 -7.75 -3.31 -29.86
C GLU A 10 -6.32 -2.89 -30.20
N GLY A 11 -5.39 -3.83 -30.24
CA GLY A 11 -3.99 -3.61 -30.59
C GLY A 11 -3.22 -4.91 -30.69
N ARG A 12 -1.97 -4.82 -31.13
CA ARG A 12 -1.12 -5.98 -31.47
C ARG A 12 0.05 -6.20 -30.52
N LEU A 13 0.47 -5.16 -29.81
CA LEU A 13 1.59 -5.20 -28.88
C LEU A 13 1.34 -4.21 -27.76
N TYR A 14 1.55 -4.67 -26.53
CA TYR A 14 1.40 -3.87 -25.32
C TYR A 14 2.57 -4.15 -24.38
N LEU A 15 2.98 -3.12 -23.62
CA LEU A 15 3.91 -3.25 -22.51
C LEU A 15 3.13 -3.02 -21.20
N ALA A 16 3.36 -3.88 -20.21
CA ALA A 16 2.76 -3.76 -18.89
C ALA A 16 3.84 -3.92 -17.81
N GLY A 17 3.79 -3.08 -16.79
CA GLY A 17 4.72 -3.07 -15.67
C GLY A 17 4.28 -2.05 -14.62
N GLY A 18 5.09 -1.88 -13.59
CA GLY A 18 4.89 -0.90 -12.53
C GLY A 18 6.23 -0.42 -11.97
N ALA A 19 6.24 0.77 -11.37
CA ALA A 19 7.41 1.35 -10.73
C ALA A 19 6.97 2.04 -9.44
N GLU A 20 7.80 1.92 -8.39
CA GLU A 20 7.57 2.52 -7.08
C GLU A 20 8.92 2.93 -6.47
N SER A 21 9.00 4.08 -5.83
CA SER A 21 10.24 4.56 -5.18
C SER A 21 9.93 5.15 -3.81
N MET A 22 9.71 4.25 -2.85
CA MET A 22 9.36 4.63 -1.48
C MET A 22 10.44 5.50 -0.82
N SER A 23 11.73 5.21 -1.07
CA SER A 23 12.84 6.03 -0.55
C SER A 23 12.84 7.48 -1.05
N ARG A 24 12.12 7.76 -2.15
CA ARG A 24 12.03 9.08 -2.78
C ARG A 24 10.61 9.66 -2.70
N ALA A 25 9.73 9.07 -1.87
CA ALA A 25 8.39 9.58 -1.66
C ALA A 25 8.45 10.99 -1.04
N PRO A 26 7.76 12.00 -1.61
CA PRO A 26 7.81 13.36 -1.10
C PRO A 26 6.91 13.55 0.14
N PHE A 27 7.14 14.64 0.87
CA PHE A 27 6.08 15.17 1.74
C PHE A 27 5.01 15.87 0.90
N VAL A 28 3.76 15.78 1.34
CA VAL A 28 2.61 16.44 0.72
C VAL A 28 1.95 17.40 1.69
N MET A 29 1.55 18.57 1.21
CA MET A 29 1.02 19.65 2.03
C MET A 29 -0.39 20.06 1.57
N ALA A 30 -1.31 20.26 2.51
CA ALA A 30 -2.61 20.83 2.21
C ALA A 30 -2.49 22.29 1.76
N LYS A 31 -3.41 22.72 0.89
CA LYS A 31 -3.57 24.15 0.61
C LYS A 31 -4.19 24.83 1.83
N ALA A 32 -3.81 26.08 2.05
CA ALA A 32 -4.52 26.92 3.00
C ALA A 32 -5.98 27.13 2.55
N GLU A 33 -6.93 26.99 3.47
CA GLU A 33 -8.36 27.19 3.19
C GLU A 33 -8.78 28.65 3.33
N SER A 34 -7.94 29.51 3.91
CA SER A 34 -8.20 30.93 4.12
C SER A 34 -6.91 31.76 4.08
N ALA A 35 -7.05 33.06 3.78
CA ALA A 35 -5.93 34.00 3.78
C ALA A 35 -5.32 34.10 5.19
N PHE A 36 -3.99 34.11 5.26
CA PHE A 36 -3.24 34.15 6.52
C PHE A 36 -3.54 32.98 7.48
N SER A 37 -3.97 31.82 6.94
CA SER A 37 -4.14 30.60 7.73
C SER A 37 -2.85 30.23 8.47
N ARG A 38 -3.00 29.81 9.72
CA ARG A 38 -1.92 29.34 10.59
C ARG A 38 -1.87 27.81 10.65
N THR A 39 -2.81 27.12 10.00
CA THR A 39 -2.86 25.67 9.93
C THR A 39 -1.97 25.21 8.78
N LEU A 40 -1.01 24.34 9.10
CA LEU A 40 -0.11 23.72 8.14
C LEU A 40 -0.19 22.21 8.32
N GLU A 41 -0.77 21.53 7.34
CA GLU A 41 -0.85 20.07 7.36
C GLU A 41 0.13 19.51 6.32
N VAL A 42 1.10 18.74 6.82
CA VAL A 42 2.13 18.08 6.01
C VAL A 42 2.17 16.61 6.38
N PHE A 43 2.15 15.75 5.37
CA PHE A 43 2.17 14.30 5.55
C PHE A 43 3.32 13.67 4.76
N ASP A 44 3.92 12.63 5.32
CA ASP A 44 4.79 11.72 4.59
C ASP A 44 3.94 10.90 3.60
N SER A 45 4.40 10.76 2.35
CA SER A 45 3.72 9.92 1.36
C SER A 45 4.35 8.53 1.19
N THR A 46 5.40 8.22 1.95
CA THR A 46 6.12 6.93 1.92
C THR A 46 5.15 5.75 2.06
N ILE A 47 4.26 5.78 3.05
CA ILE A 47 3.21 4.75 3.22
C ILE A 47 2.10 5.25 4.16
N GLY A 48 0.91 4.66 4.03
CA GLY A 48 -0.20 4.90 4.95
C GLY A 48 -1.20 5.97 4.50
N ALA A 49 -2.30 6.04 5.24
CA ALA A 49 -3.36 7.01 5.01
C ALA A 49 -2.89 8.43 5.36
N ARG A 50 -3.25 9.38 4.50
CA ARG A 50 -2.97 10.81 4.62
C ARG A 50 -4.15 11.56 4.05
N PHE A 51 -4.48 12.72 4.61
CA PHE A 51 -5.72 13.44 4.29
C PHE A 51 -6.95 12.52 4.37
N ALA A 52 -7.05 11.76 5.48
CA ALA A 52 -8.10 10.76 5.64
C ALA A 52 -9.48 11.42 5.64
N ASN A 53 -10.41 10.89 4.83
CA ASN A 53 -11.77 11.40 4.76
C ASN A 53 -12.55 10.97 6.02
N PRO A 54 -13.06 11.90 6.85
CA PRO A 54 -13.75 11.56 8.09
C PRO A 54 -14.93 10.61 7.89
N ARG A 55 -15.65 10.73 6.76
CA ARG A 55 -16.79 9.86 6.42
C ARG A 55 -16.38 8.43 6.10
N LEU A 56 -15.17 8.25 5.55
CA LEU A 56 -14.63 6.91 5.28
C LEU A 56 -14.11 6.30 6.58
N VAL A 57 -13.44 7.10 7.41
CA VAL A 57 -12.94 6.65 8.72
C VAL A 57 -14.08 6.21 9.63
N GLU A 58 -15.16 6.98 9.70
CA GLU A 58 -16.34 6.62 10.50
C GLU A 58 -16.98 5.31 10.03
N ARG A 59 -17.02 5.08 8.72
CA ARG A 59 -17.72 3.92 8.14
C ARG A 59 -16.87 2.64 8.10
N TYR A 60 -15.55 2.78 7.90
CA TYR A 60 -14.67 1.66 7.57
C TYR A 60 -13.40 1.58 8.41
N GLY A 61 -13.15 2.55 9.30
CA GLY A 61 -11.93 2.64 10.09
C GLY A 61 -10.80 3.39 9.39
N ASN A 62 -9.71 3.58 10.12
CA ASN A 62 -8.47 4.19 9.65
C ASN A 62 -7.27 3.29 9.95
N ASP A 63 -7.50 1.98 9.94
CA ASP A 63 -6.50 0.98 10.29
C ASP A 63 -5.33 1.02 9.31
N SER A 64 -4.12 1.00 9.85
CA SER A 64 -2.90 0.85 9.10
C SER A 64 -2.78 -0.57 8.52
N MET A 65 -1.90 -0.75 7.53
CA MET A 65 -1.65 -2.06 6.94
C MET A 65 -1.22 -3.12 7.97
N PRO A 66 -0.33 -2.83 8.94
CA PRO A 66 -0.02 -3.77 10.03
C PRO A 66 -1.24 -4.16 10.87
N GLU A 67 -2.08 -3.20 11.27
CA GLU A 67 -3.30 -3.47 12.06
C GLU A 67 -4.30 -4.36 11.31
N THR A 68 -4.43 -4.17 9.99
CA THR A 68 -5.25 -5.07 9.17
C THR A 68 -4.64 -6.46 9.06
N GLY A 69 -3.30 -6.59 9.05
CA GLY A 69 -2.59 -7.86 9.14
C GLY A 69 -2.89 -8.60 10.44
N ASP A 70 -2.85 -7.91 11.58
CA ASP A 70 -3.21 -8.47 12.89
C ASP A 70 -4.69 -8.83 12.99
N THR A 71 -5.55 -8.06 12.32
CA THR A 71 -6.99 -8.34 12.24
C THR A 71 -7.24 -9.64 11.48
N VAL A 72 -6.58 -9.85 10.33
CA VAL A 72 -6.61 -11.11 9.60
C VAL A 72 -6.04 -12.24 10.45
N ALA A 73 -4.90 -12.04 11.11
CA ALA A 73 -4.29 -13.06 11.95
C ALA A 73 -5.23 -13.53 13.06
N ARG A 74 -5.88 -12.60 13.77
CA ARG A 74 -6.89 -12.94 14.79
C ARG A 74 -8.12 -13.62 14.19
N ALA A 75 -8.64 -13.12 13.08
CA ALA A 75 -9.87 -13.64 12.48
C ALA A 75 -9.72 -15.09 11.99
N PHE A 76 -8.53 -15.47 11.53
CA PHE A 76 -8.24 -16.79 10.98
C PHE A 76 -7.36 -17.67 11.88
N GLY A 77 -7.03 -17.21 13.09
CA GLY A 77 -6.22 -17.97 14.04
C GLY A 77 -4.78 -18.22 13.56
N ILE A 78 -4.19 -17.28 12.82
CA ILE A 78 -2.80 -17.39 12.35
C ILE A 78 -1.88 -17.12 13.54
N ALA A 79 -1.19 -18.17 14.02
CA ALA A 79 -0.25 -18.04 15.10
C ALA A 79 1.02 -17.28 14.66
N ARG A 80 1.71 -16.68 15.62
CA ARG A 80 2.97 -15.97 15.38
C ARG A 80 4.02 -16.89 14.75
N GLU A 81 4.12 -18.10 15.25
CA GLU A 81 5.07 -19.11 14.81
C GLU A 81 4.81 -19.55 13.36
N ASP A 82 3.55 -19.48 12.91
CA ASP A 82 3.16 -19.81 11.54
C ASP A 82 3.55 -18.68 10.57
N ALA A 83 3.29 -17.43 10.95
CA ALA A 83 3.72 -16.25 10.19
C ALA A 83 5.26 -16.20 10.06
N ASP A 84 5.98 -16.46 11.16
CA ASP A 84 7.44 -16.47 11.17
C ASP A 84 8.00 -17.60 10.30
N ARG A 85 7.40 -18.79 10.36
CA ARG A 85 7.80 -19.92 9.52
C ARG A 85 7.58 -19.62 8.04
N PHE A 86 6.48 -18.96 7.68
CA PHE A 86 6.25 -18.48 6.32
C PHE A 86 7.33 -17.48 5.89
N ALA A 87 7.61 -16.46 6.71
CA ALA A 87 8.60 -15.44 6.42
C ALA A 87 10.01 -16.03 6.21
N ALA A 88 10.45 -16.93 7.11
CA ALA A 88 11.73 -17.63 6.98
C ALA A 88 11.80 -18.46 5.69
N SER A 89 10.73 -19.19 5.35
CA SER A 89 10.67 -19.96 4.10
C SER A 89 10.71 -19.06 2.85
N SER A 90 10.15 -17.85 2.92
CA SER A 90 10.20 -16.90 1.83
C SER A 90 11.62 -16.40 1.60
N GLN A 91 12.35 -16.07 2.67
CA GLN A 91 13.76 -15.66 2.60
C GLN A 91 14.66 -16.78 2.07
N ALA A 92 14.47 -18.01 2.55
CA ALA A 92 15.22 -19.17 2.07
C ALA A 92 15.00 -19.44 0.57
N ARG A 93 13.74 -19.35 0.09
CA ARG A 93 13.42 -19.49 -1.33
C ARG A 93 14.03 -18.39 -2.19
N TYR A 94 14.05 -17.16 -1.68
CA TYR A 94 14.73 -16.05 -2.35
C TYR A 94 16.22 -16.34 -2.51
N GLN A 95 16.91 -16.72 -1.43
CA GLN A 95 18.34 -17.04 -1.48
C GLN A 95 18.64 -18.14 -2.49
N ALA A 96 17.87 -19.24 -2.47
CA ALA A 96 18.05 -20.35 -3.38
C ALA A 96 17.79 -20.01 -4.86
N ALA A 97 17.02 -18.94 -5.15
CA ALA A 97 16.78 -18.47 -6.51
C ALA A 97 17.78 -17.41 -6.98
N LEU A 98 18.49 -16.78 -6.04
CA LEU A 98 19.53 -15.80 -6.32
C LEU A 98 20.87 -16.45 -6.69
N GLU A 99 21.17 -17.60 -6.06
CA GLU A 99 22.31 -18.47 -6.37
C GLU A 99 22.13 -19.21 -7.71
#